data_AF-A0A9E1PZ40-F1
#
_entry.id   AF-A0A9E1PZ40-F1
#
_cell.length_a   1.000
_cell.length_b   1.000
_cell.length_c   1.000
_cell.angle_alpha   90.00
_cell.angle_beta   90.00
_cell.angle_gamma   90.00
#
_symmetry.space_group_name_H-M   'P 1'
#
loop_
_entity.id
_entity.type
_entity.pdbx_description
1 polymer ?
#
loop_
_entity_poly.entity_id
_entity_poly.type
_entity_poly.pdbx_seq_one_letter_code
_entity_poly.pdbx_strand_id
1 'polypeptide(L)'
;MSRWEEQFSGHSIHNVLTEIKNTVSGKFDGNEENEFAERKRIVKAVGVYQNALSKADSELVPFSVLDSINQQLTQQVLAQTNAYVQN
;
A
#
# COMPACT_ATOMS: atom_id res chain seq x y z
N MET A 1 9.28 -4.58 23.72
CA MET A 1 8.24 -4.24 22.75
C MET A 1 7.01 -3.81 23.54
N SER A 2 6.48 -2.62 23.26
CA SER A 2 5.24 -2.17 23.86
C SER A 2 4.06 -2.84 23.17
N ARG A 3 2.92 -2.97 23.85
CA ARG A 3 1.67 -3.49 23.25
C ARG A 3 1.28 -2.71 21.98
N TRP A 4 1.57 -1.41 21.96
CA TRP A 4 1.28 -0.55 20.83
C TRP A 4 2.17 -0.82 19.61
N GLU A 5 3.46 -1.11 19.83
CA GLU A 5 4.37 -1.54 18.76
C GLU A 5 3.91 -2.86 18.12
N GLU A 6 3.48 -3.84 18.92
CA GLU A 6 2.96 -5.12 18.42
C GLU A 6 1.68 -4.93 17.60
N GLN A 7 0.75 -4.09 18.07
CA GLN A 7 -0.49 -3.77 17.35
C GLN A 7 -0.24 -2.98 16.07
N PHE A 8 0.68 -2.01 16.09
CA PHE A 8 1.04 -1.21 14.93
C PHE A 8 1.73 -2.06 13.87
N SER A 9 2.77 -2.81 14.26
CA SER A 9 3.53 -3.67 13.35
C SER A 9 2.69 -4.81 12.77
N GLY A 10 1.73 -5.33 13.52
CA GLY A 10 0.76 -6.33 13.06
C GLY A 10 -0.43 -5.77 12.26
N HIS A 11 -0.51 -4.46 12.05
CA HIS A 11 -1.65 -3.86 11.35
C HIS A 11 -1.68 -4.26 9.87
N SER A 12 -2.86 -4.63 9.38
CA SER A 12 -3.06 -5.16 8.01
C SER A 12 -2.65 -4.20 6.88
N ILE A 13 -2.62 -2.89 7.17
CA ILE A 13 -2.18 -1.85 6.22
C ILE A 13 -0.79 -2.13 5.62
N HIS A 14 0.14 -2.71 6.39
CA HIS A 14 1.48 -3.02 5.91
C HIS A 14 1.45 -4.10 4.82
N ASN A 15 0.58 -5.09 5.00
CA ASN A 15 0.39 -6.18 4.04
C ASN A 15 -0.28 -5.65 2.77
N VAL A 16 -1.35 -4.86 2.92
CA VAL A 16 -2.09 -4.28 1.77
C VAL A 16 -1.18 -3.38 0.93
N LEU A 17 -0.37 -2.52 1.55
CA LEU A 17 0.59 -1.68 0.82
C LEU A 17 1.63 -2.53 0.07
N THR A 18 2.10 -3.62 0.69
CA THR A 18 3.05 -4.53 0.06
C THR A 18 2.42 -5.28 -1.12
N GLU A 19 1.18 -5.72 -0.98
CA GLU A 19 0.41 -6.39 -2.03
C GLU A 19 0.21 -5.46 -3.23
N ILE A 20 -0.28 -4.23 -3.02
CA ILE A 20 -0.46 -3.25 -4.11
C ILE A 20 0.88 -3.03 -4.85
N LYS A 21 1.98 -2.87 -4.11
CA LYS A 21 3.30 -2.68 -4.71
C LYS A 21 3.73 -3.88 -5.55
N ASN A 22 3.52 -5.10 -5.05
CA ASN A 22 3.89 -6.33 -5.74
C ASN A 22 3.06 -6.55 -6.99
N THR A 23 1.74 -6.32 -6.92
CA THR A 23 0.83 -6.43 -8.06
C THR A 23 1.23 -5.47 -9.19
N VAL A 24 1.57 -4.22 -8.87
CA VAL A 24 2.01 -3.23 -9.87
C VAL A 24 3.42 -3.50 -10.41
N SER A 25 4.31 -4.04 -9.58
CA SER A 25 5.72 -4.31 -9.92
C SER A 25 5.93 -5.66 -10.62
N GLY A 26 4.88 -6.47 -10.79
CA GLY A 26 4.93 -7.71 -11.56
C GLY A 26 5.37 -7.47 -13.01
N LYS A 27 6.02 -8.47 -13.62
CA LYS A 27 6.45 -8.40 -15.02
C LYS A 27 5.24 -8.34 -15.94
N PHE A 28 5.07 -7.21 -16.62
CA PHE A 28 4.20 -7.07 -17.78
C PHE A 28 5.08 -6.95 -19.02
N ASP A 29 4.89 -7.82 -20.00
CA ASP A 29 5.61 -7.84 -21.28
C ASP A 29 5.13 -6.73 -22.25
N GLY A 30 4.36 -5.75 -21.77
CA GLY A 30 3.79 -4.65 -22.55
C GLY A 30 4.71 -3.44 -22.63
N ASN A 31 5.20 -3.14 -23.83
CA ASN A 31 6.09 -2.01 -24.16
C ASN A 31 5.38 -0.63 -24.23
N GLU A 32 4.30 -0.42 -23.47
CA GLU A 32 3.58 0.85 -23.49
C GLU A 32 4.14 1.82 -22.45
N GLU A 33 4.88 2.82 -22.92
CA GLU A 33 5.58 3.85 -22.12
C GLU A 33 4.65 4.57 -21.13
N ASN A 34 3.36 4.71 -21.46
CA ASN A 34 2.34 5.31 -20.59
C ASN A 34 1.97 4.40 -19.41
N GLU A 35 1.82 3.10 -19.63
CA GLU A 35 1.56 2.15 -18.54
C GLU A 35 2.70 2.13 -17.53
N PHE A 36 3.94 2.22 -18.02
CA PHE A 36 5.11 2.31 -17.17
C PHE A 36 5.10 3.56 -16.27
N ALA A 37 4.65 4.70 -16.80
CA ALA A 37 4.57 5.96 -16.04
C ALA A 37 3.51 5.88 -14.92
N GLU A 38 2.35 5.31 -15.18
CA GLU A 38 1.27 5.17 -14.18
C GLU A 38 1.65 4.17 -13.08
N ARG A 39 2.24 3.03 -13.44
CA ARG A 39 2.77 2.05 -12.49
C ARG A 39 3.81 2.68 -11.56
N LYS A 40 4.74 3.47 -12.12
CA LYS A 40 5.74 4.19 -11.33
C LYS A 40 5.11 5.19 -10.35
N ARG A 41 4.01 5.86 -10.74
CA ARG A 41 3.27 6.76 -9.85
C ARG A 41 2.63 5.99 -8.70
N ILE A 42 2.01 4.84 -8.95
CA ILE A 42 1.39 4.02 -7.90
C ILE A 42 2.47 3.52 -6.93
N VAL A 43 3.57 2.96 -7.43
CA VAL A 43 4.69 2.50 -6.59
C VAL A 43 5.26 3.63 -5.74
N LYS A 44 5.39 4.84 -6.31
CA LYS A 44 5.84 6.02 -5.57
C LYS A 44 4.85 6.42 -4.48
N ALA A 45 3.56 6.44 -4.77
CA ALA A 45 2.51 6.78 -3.82
C ALA A 45 2.48 5.78 -2.65
N VAL A 46 2.49 4.48 -2.94
CA VAL A 46 2.58 3.41 -1.94
C VAL A 46 3.84 3.55 -1.10
N GLY A 47 4.98 3.88 -1.71
CA GLY A 47 6.24 4.14 -1.01
C GLY A 47 6.17 5.31 -0.03
N VAL A 48 5.38 6.36 -0.32
CA VAL A 48 5.14 7.46 0.62
C VAL A 48 4.40 6.97 1.86
N TYR A 49 3.36 6.16 1.70
CA TYR A 49 2.63 5.57 2.84
C TYR A 49 3.53 4.66 3.69
N GLN A 50 4.30 3.77 3.05
CA GLN A 50 5.23 2.88 3.75
C GLN A 50 6.29 3.66 4.53
N ASN A 51 6.86 4.71 3.94
CA ASN A 51 7.84 5.56 4.59
C ASN A 51 7.23 6.35 5.76
N ALA A 52 6.02 6.88 5.60
CA ALA A 52 5.31 7.56 6.68
C ALA A 52 5.06 6.63 7.87
N LEU A 53 4.57 5.42 7.62
CA LEU A 53 4.34 4.42 8.67
C LEU A 53 5.65 3.99 9.35
N SER A 54 6.75 3.86 8.61
CA SER A 54 8.05 3.48 9.19
C SER A 54 8.62 4.51 10.17
N LYS A 55 8.14 5.75 10.11
CA LYS A 55 8.56 6.86 10.98
C LYS A 55 7.48 7.24 12.00
N ALA A 56 6.32 6.59 11.93
CA ALA A 56 5.22 6.90 12.80
C ALA A 56 5.47 6.30 14.19
N ASP A 57 5.18 7.09 15.22
CA ASP A 57 5.25 6.64 16.60
C ASP A 57 4.04 5.77 16.91
N SER A 58 4.27 4.48 17.19
CA SER A 58 3.20 3.51 17.47
C SER A 58 2.33 3.88 18.68
N GLU A 59 2.83 4.70 19.62
CA GLU A 59 2.06 5.12 20.79
C GLU A 59 1.13 6.30 20.50
N LEU A 60 1.42 7.08 19.45
CA LEU A 60 0.66 8.28 19.07
C LEU A 60 -0.19 8.09 17.82
N VAL A 61 -0.03 6.96 17.11
CA VAL A 61 -0.75 6.69 15.88
C VAL A 61 -2.24 6.43 16.17
N PRO A 62 -3.16 7.19 15.54
CA PRO A 62 -4.58 6.93 15.67
C PRO A 62 -4.97 5.71 14.82
N PHE A 63 -5.18 4.56 15.46
CA PHE A 63 -5.55 3.30 14.78
C PHE A 63 -6.82 3.42 13.93
N SER A 64 -7.81 4.22 14.34
CA SER A 64 -9.04 4.45 13.54
C SER A 64 -8.76 5.10 12.18
N VAL A 65 -7.71 5.92 12.10
CA VAL A 65 -7.25 6.52 10.83
C VAL A 65 -6.55 5.46 9.99
N LEU A 66 -5.71 4.61 10.59
CA LEU A 66 -5.08 3.49 9.89
C LEU A 66 -6.13 2.54 9.32
N ASP A 67 -7.17 2.21 10.08
CA ASP A 67 -8.28 1.37 9.64
C ASP A 67 -9.00 1.99 8.44
N SER A 68 -9.30 3.28 8.52
CA SER A 68 -9.96 4.02 7.44
C SER A 68 -9.12 4.04 6.15
N ILE A 69 -7.81 4.31 6.29
CA ILE A 69 -6.88 4.27 5.15
C ILE A 69 -6.80 2.85 4.59
N ASN A 70 -6.66 1.85 5.44
CA ASN A 70 -6.58 0.45 5.03
C ASN A 70 -7.83 -0.01 4.28
N GLN A 71 -9.01 0.39 4.74
CA GLN A 71 -10.26 0.09 4.05
C GLN A 71 -10.31 0.73 2.66
N GLN A 72 -9.91 2.01 2.54
CA GLN A 72 -9.87 2.70 1.25
C GLN A 72 -8.86 2.05 0.29
N LEU A 73 -7.66 1.74 0.78
CA LEU A 73 -6.63 1.05 -0.01
C LEU A 73 -7.11 -0.32 -0.49
N THR A 74 -7.80 -1.06 0.36
CA THR A 74 -8.30 -2.41 0.02
C THR A 74 -9.46 -2.34 -0.98
N GLN A 75 -10.49 -1.54 -0.71
CA GLN A 75 -11.71 -1.52 -1.51
C GLN A 75 -11.56 -0.81 -2.84
N GLN A 76 -10.71 0.23 -2.91
CA GLN A 76 -10.54 1.01 -4.13
C GLN A 76 -9.24 0.67 -4.84
N VAL A 77 -8.10 0.89 -4.18
CA VAL A 77 -6.80 0.84 -4.86
C VAL A 77 -6.41 -0.59 -5.22
N LEU A 78 -6.46 -1.52 -4.27
CA LEU A 78 -6.11 -2.92 -4.50
C LEU A 78 -7.09 -3.58 -5.48
N ALA A 79 -8.39 -3.34 -5.32
CA ALA A 79 -9.41 -3.84 -6.25
C ALA A 79 -9.17 -3.36 -7.70
N GLN A 80 -8.89 -2.06 -7.89
CA GLN A 80 -8.59 -1.50 -9.21
C GLN A 80 -7.27 -2.02 -9.77
N THR A 81 -6.25 -2.15 -8.93
CA THR A 81 -4.93 -2.67 -9.34
C THR A 81 -5.04 -4.13 -9.78
N ASN A 82 -5.80 -4.95 -9.05
CA ASN A 82 -6.04 -6.34 -9.42
C ASN A 82 -6.85 -6.44 -10.72
N ALA A 83 -7.86 -5.60 -10.91
CA ALA A 83 -8.61 -5.54 -12.16
C ALA A 83 -7.71 -5.13 -13.34
N TYR A 84 -6.80 -4.17 -13.15
CA TYR A 84 -5.85 -3.76 -14.17
C TYR A 84 -4.87 -4.87 -14.54
N VAL A 85 -4.44 -5.70 -13.59
CA VAL A 85 -3.52 -6.82 -13.86
C VAL A 85 -4.20 -8.01 -14.56
N GLN A 86 -5.50 -8.19 -14.37
CA GLN A 86 -6.27 -9.29 -14.96
C GLN A 86 -6.77 -9.02 -16.38
N ASN A 87 -6.78 -7.76 -16.82
CA ASN A 87 -7.08 -7.37 -18.20
C ASN A 87 -5.80 -7.34 -19.05
#